data_AF-A0AA38J9E6-F1
#
_entry.id   AF-A0AA38J9E6-F1
#
_cell.length_a   1.000
_cell.length_b   1.000
_cell.length_c   1.000
_cell.angle_alpha   90.00
_cell.angle_beta   90.00
_cell.angle_gamma   90.00
#
_symmetry.space_group_name_H-M   'P 1'
#
loop_
_entity.id
_entity.type
_entity.pdbx_description
1 polymer ?
#
loop_
_entity_poly.entity_id
_entity_poly.type
_entity_poly.pdbx_seq_one_letter_code
_entity_poly.pdbx_strand_id
1 'polypeptide(L)'
;MARLSPFASLLLLAWLTTTIEVVQAHVAAWHYAMYCLNGTSRYDNPNTNDAIQPLYQMTKDDWWFHHNNKCDQFPPEEGDFLDLPVNGSFTVELALNRAFTTLSYNGEDIGEFGDGEDHPGMGEDGDCITAINIHTQNESMAAGTAFAISYQSNMSLVTFENLVVFTTLYHTPWKRIATYSVPNLPACPPEGCICAWGWVRNSLWPCGTANMYHLGYRCKVVGQTGDAAVAPGQAPVWCEDDPDRCVKGAKQMLYWHQQDGNNIEVEGLDLAGDHKSPAYNSKCGFKNGP
;
A
#
# COMPACT_ATOMS: atom_id res chain seq x y z
N MET A 1 -53.47 58.03 14.82
CA MET A 1 -53.37 56.94 13.84
C MET A 1 -51.90 56.67 13.55
N ALA A 2 -51.50 55.43 13.79
CA ALA A 2 -50.23 54.71 13.55
C ALA A 2 -48.93 55.51 13.26
N ARG A 3 -47.96 55.36 14.16
CA ARG A 3 -46.52 55.59 13.92
C ARG A 3 -45.89 54.31 13.36
N LEU A 4 -45.03 54.46 12.36
CA LEU A 4 -44.17 53.42 11.80
C LEU A 4 -43.15 52.93 12.85
N SER A 5 -42.96 51.62 12.93
CA SER A 5 -41.89 50.95 13.67
C SER A 5 -40.91 50.30 12.69
N PRO A 6 -39.59 50.49 12.83
CA PRO A 6 -38.59 49.80 12.03
C PRO A 6 -37.73 48.91 12.92
N PHE A 7 -37.93 47.59 12.97
CA PHE A 7 -36.91 46.70 13.55
C PHE A 7 -36.88 45.33 12.87
N ALA A 8 -35.78 45.13 12.14
CA ALA A 8 -34.94 43.94 12.08
C ALA A 8 -35.58 42.59 11.70
N SER A 9 -35.52 42.27 10.41
CA SER A 9 -35.45 40.87 9.97
C SER A 9 -34.06 40.31 10.31
N LEU A 10 -33.97 39.46 11.33
CA LEU A 10 -32.80 38.59 11.54
C LEU A 10 -32.81 37.50 10.47
N LEU A 11 -31.92 37.59 9.48
CA LEU A 11 -31.53 36.46 8.65
C LEU A 11 -30.49 35.64 9.43
N LEU A 12 -30.92 34.53 10.04
CA LEU A 12 -30.00 33.48 10.47
C LEU A 12 -29.53 32.73 9.22
N LEU A 13 -28.35 33.07 8.70
CA LEU A 13 -27.58 32.16 7.84
C LEU A 13 -26.88 31.15 8.75
N ALA A 14 -27.49 29.98 8.91
CA ALA A 14 -26.79 28.81 9.43
C ALA A 14 -25.78 28.35 8.37
N TRP A 15 -24.50 28.70 8.55
CA TRP A 15 -23.41 28.09 7.81
C TRP A 15 -23.28 26.64 8.29
N LEU A 16 -23.84 25.71 7.51
CA LEU A 16 -23.60 24.29 7.67
C LEU A 16 -22.16 24.03 7.19
N THR A 17 -21.20 24.09 8.10
CA THR A 17 -19.85 23.59 7.82
C THR A 17 -19.93 22.07 7.80
N THR A 18 -20.13 21.48 6.63
CA THR A 18 -19.84 20.06 6.39
C THR A 18 -18.34 19.88 6.62
N THR A 19 -17.99 19.34 7.79
CA THR A 19 -16.67 18.79 8.04
C THR A 19 -16.52 17.58 7.11
N ILE A 20 -15.74 17.74 6.05
CA ILE A 20 -15.29 16.62 5.23
C ILE A 20 -14.34 15.84 6.13
N GLU A 21 -14.82 14.75 6.72
CA GLU A 21 -13.93 13.79 7.37
C GLU A 21 -13.10 13.13 6.27
N VAL A 22 -11.85 13.57 6.16
CA VAL A 22 -10.88 12.95 5.26
C VAL A 22 -10.49 11.63 5.90
N VAL A 23 -11.15 10.55 5.50
CA VAL A 23 -10.75 9.20 5.89
C VAL A 23 -9.41 8.92 5.19
N GLN A 24 -8.35 8.78 5.98
CA GLN A 24 -7.03 8.32 5.54
C GLN A 24 -6.89 6.85 5.93
N ALA A 25 -6.63 5.96 4.99
CA ALA A 25 -6.30 4.56 5.29
C ALA A 25 -4.94 4.51 5.93
N HIS A 26 -4.75 3.42 6.65
CA HIS A 26 -3.46 3.15 7.23
C HIS A 26 -3.27 1.64 7.21
N VAL A 27 -2.53 1.12 6.23
CA VAL A 27 -2.24 -0.33 6.19
C VAL A 27 -0.78 -0.53 5.84
N ALA A 28 -0.16 -1.48 6.53
CA ALA A 28 1.17 -1.99 6.24
C ALA A 28 1.12 -3.50 6.14
N ALA A 29 2.05 -4.08 5.37
CA ALA A 29 2.33 -5.51 5.39
C ALA A 29 3.35 -5.84 6.48
N TRP A 30 2.89 -6.19 7.66
CA TRP A 30 3.72 -6.47 8.83
C TRP A 30 4.46 -7.80 8.69
N HIS A 31 5.77 -7.76 8.95
CA HIS A 31 6.66 -8.91 8.98
C HIS A 31 7.94 -8.54 9.76
N TYR A 32 8.60 -9.49 10.45
CA TYR A 32 9.83 -9.20 11.21
C TYR A 32 10.94 -8.54 10.38
N ALA A 33 11.01 -8.90 9.11
CA ALA A 33 12.00 -8.38 8.18
C ALA A 33 11.69 -6.99 7.59
N MET A 34 10.64 -6.32 8.06
CA MET A 34 10.31 -4.98 7.60
C MET A 34 11.18 -3.94 8.29
N TYR A 35 11.43 -2.84 7.59
CA TYR A 35 11.97 -1.64 8.21
C TYR A 35 10.90 -1.02 9.13
N CYS A 36 11.33 -0.40 10.22
CA CYS A 36 10.45 0.30 11.17
C CYS A 36 9.39 -0.62 11.82
N LEU A 37 9.70 -1.91 12.02
CA LEU A 37 8.82 -2.82 12.75
C LEU A 37 8.40 -2.25 14.12
N ASN A 38 9.34 -1.61 14.82
CA ASN A 38 9.12 -1.00 16.13
C ASN A 38 8.75 0.48 16.06
N GLY A 39 8.32 0.97 14.89
CA GLY A 39 8.27 2.40 14.63
C GLY A 39 9.65 3.00 14.43
N THR A 40 9.72 4.32 14.39
CA THR A 40 10.98 5.07 14.26
C THR A 40 11.62 5.29 15.63
N SER A 41 11.66 4.20 16.40
CA SER A 41 12.10 4.11 17.78
C SER A 41 13.16 3.02 17.92
N ARG A 42 14.12 3.22 18.82
CA ARG A 42 15.12 2.21 19.19
C ARG A 42 14.61 1.19 20.22
N TYR A 43 13.37 1.36 20.66
CA TYR A 43 12.73 0.47 21.62
C TYR A 43 11.56 -0.23 20.95
N ASP A 44 11.29 -1.47 21.37
CA ASP A 44 10.10 -2.19 20.92
C ASP A 44 8.84 -1.38 21.21
N ASN A 45 8.03 -1.17 20.16
CA ASN A 45 6.75 -0.48 20.24
C ASN A 45 5.68 -1.37 19.60
N PRO A 46 5.02 -2.23 20.40
CA PRO A 46 4.01 -3.15 19.90
C PRO A 46 2.71 -2.46 19.43
N ASN A 47 2.54 -1.16 19.67
CA ASN A 47 1.37 -0.38 19.23
C ASN A 47 1.73 0.75 18.25
N THR A 48 2.78 0.54 17.45
CA THR A 48 3.23 1.53 16.48
C THR A 48 2.32 1.62 15.24
N ASN A 49 2.18 2.83 14.74
CA ASN A 49 1.47 3.17 13.51
C ASN A 49 2.34 3.99 12.54
N ASP A 50 3.67 3.97 12.69
CA ASP A 50 4.55 4.76 11.83
C ASP A 50 4.59 4.22 10.39
N ALA A 51 4.62 2.89 10.23
CA ALA A 51 4.70 2.21 8.94
C ALA A 51 3.40 2.28 8.11
N ILE A 52 2.29 2.65 8.74
CA ILE A 52 0.97 2.68 8.07
C ILE A 52 0.61 4.09 7.60
N GLN A 53 1.46 5.10 7.84
CA GLN A 53 1.14 6.47 7.43
C GLN A 53 1.13 6.58 5.90
N PRO A 54 0.13 7.24 5.28
CA PRO A 54 0.10 7.37 3.83
C PRO A 54 1.16 8.33 3.28
N LEU A 55 1.57 8.11 2.03
CA LEU A 55 2.49 8.97 1.28
C LEU A 55 1.74 9.78 0.23
N TYR A 56 1.69 11.11 0.38
CA TYR A 56 0.93 12.01 -0.49
C TYR A 56 1.58 13.38 -0.61
N GLN A 57 1.73 13.87 -1.84
CA GLN A 57 2.31 15.19 -2.15
C GLN A 57 3.66 15.44 -1.48
N MET A 58 4.49 14.41 -1.37
CA MET A 58 5.83 14.48 -0.79
C MET A 58 6.89 14.54 -1.88
N THR A 59 8.08 15.05 -1.57
CA THR A 59 9.24 14.89 -2.45
C THR A 59 9.70 13.43 -2.43
N LYS A 60 10.38 12.98 -3.48
CA LYS A 60 10.97 11.64 -3.60
C LYS A 60 11.89 11.34 -2.45
N ASP A 61 12.71 12.30 -2.04
CA ASP A 61 13.61 12.12 -0.90
C ASP A 61 12.85 11.91 0.42
N ASP A 62 11.59 12.33 0.51
CA ASP A 62 10.72 12.11 1.69
C ASP A 62 9.90 10.82 1.58
N TRP A 63 9.26 10.53 0.45
CA TRP A 63 8.37 9.35 0.36
C TRP A 63 9.12 8.04 0.11
N TRP A 64 10.32 8.09 -0.48
CA TRP A 64 11.11 6.90 -0.79
C TRP A 64 11.42 6.13 0.50
N PHE A 65 10.93 4.89 0.57
CA PHE A 65 10.96 4.05 1.77
C PHE A 65 10.55 4.75 3.08
N HIS A 66 9.58 5.67 3.03
CA HIS A 66 9.13 6.39 4.23
C HIS A 66 10.22 7.23 4.92
N HIS A 67 11.12 7.86 4.16
CA HIS A 67 12.15 8.70 4.74
C HIS A 67 11.61 9.94 5.52
N ASN A 68 10.38 10.37 5.23
CA ASN A 68 9.70 11.48 5.90
C ASN A 68 9.62 11.28 7.43
N ASN A 69 9.35 10.05 7.87
CA ASN A 69 9.36 9.67 9.28
C ASN A 69 10.64 8.91 9.67
N LYS A 70 11.58 8.69 8.74
CA LYS A 70 12.87 7.98 8.94
C LYS A 70 12.73 6.46 9.05
N CYS A 71 11.63 5.88 8.58
CA CYS A 71 11.40 4.42 8.59
C CYS A 71 12.57 3.63 7.98
N ASP A 72 13.10 4.11 6.86
CA ASP A 72 14.27 3.59 6.14
C ASP A 72 15.56 3.50 6.99
N GLN A 73 15.63 4.20 8.12
CA GLN A 73 16.77 4.21 9.03
C GLN A 73 16.67 3.17 10.17
N PHE A 74 15.55 2.45 10.25
CA PHE A 74 15.31 1.41 11.26
C PHE A 74 15.22 0.05 10.57
N PRO A 75 16.35 -0.56 10.17
CA PRO A 75 16.33 -1.87 9.55
C PRO A 75 15.80 -2.94 10.51
N PRO A 76 15.31 -4.08 10.00
CA PRO A 76 15.00 -5.24 10.83
C PRO A 76 16.27 -5.77 11.52
N GLU A 77 16.07 -6.60 12.55
CA GLU A 77 17.16 -7.23 13.29
C GLU A 77 18.06 -8.11 12.40
N GLU A 78 19.29 -8.33 12.84
CA GLU A 78 20.22 -9.17 12.08
C GLU A 78 19.70 -10.61 11.98
N GLY A 79 19.57 -11.11 10.75
CA GLY A 79 19.06 -12.45 10.48
C GLY A 79 17.59 -12.49 10.09
N ASP A 80 16.84 -11.42 10.32
CA ASP A 80 15.44 -11.33 9.91
C ASP A 80 15.34 -11.02 8.43
N PHE A 81 14.85 -12.00 7.67
CA PHE A 81 14.57 -11.89 6.24
C PHE A 81 13.15 -12.33 5.95
N LEU A 82 12.53 -11.66 4.97
CA LEU A 82 11.36 -12.19 4.30
C LEU A 82 11.83 -13.28 3.33
N ASP A 83 11.57 -14.54 3.69
CA ASP A 83 11.91 -15.67 2.85
C ASP A 83 10.95 -15.77 1.66
N LEU A 84 11.53 -15.82 0.46
CA LEU A 84 10.84 -15.93 -0.81
C LEU A 84 11.11 -17.33 -1.39
N PRO A 85 10.30 -18.34 -1.04
CA PRO A 85 10.49 -19.70 -1.53
C PRO A 85 10.13 -19.79 -3.01
N VAL A 86 11.12 -20.12 -3.85
CA VAL A 86 10.94 -20.21 -5.30
C VAL A 86 9.81 -21.18 -5.67
N ASN A 87 8.88 -20.73 -6.53
CA ASN A 87 7.66 -21.44 -6.92
C ASN A 87 6.73 -21.82 -5.75
N GLY A 88 6.93 -21.20 -4.60
CA GLY A 88 6.07 -21.33 -3.42
C GLY A 88 5.31 -20.05 -3.15
N SER A 89 5.05 -19.80 -1.86
CA SER A 89 4.37 -18.60 -1.39
C SER A 89 4.92 -18.16 -0.04
N PHE A 90 4.74 -16.88 0.29
CA PHE A 90 4.98 -16.34 1.62
C PHE A 90 3.75 -15.57 2.10
N THR A 91 3.63 -15.41 3.42
CA THR A 91 2.49 -14.77 4.06
C THR A 91 2.96 -13.58 4.91
N VAL A 92 2.20 -12.50 4.85
CA VAL A 92 2.36 -11.30 5.69
C VAL A 92 1.02 -10.91 6.30
N GLU A 93 1.04 -10.06 7.31
CA GLU A 93 -0.16 -9.54 7.97
C GLU A 93 -0.43 -8.10 7.53
N LEU A 94 -1.53 -7.84 6.84
CA LEU A 94 -2.00 -6.51 6.48
C LEU A 94 -2.80 -5.92 7.64
N ALA A 95 -2.27 -4.91 8.33
CA ALA A 95 -2.94 -4.36 9.51
C ALA A 95 -2.77 -2.84 9.67
N LEU A 96 -3.73 -2.25 10.39
CA LEU A 96 -3.87 -0.83 10.71
C LEU A 96 -3.06 -0.40 11.94
N ASN A 97 -2.38 -1.34 12.57
CA ASN A 97 -1.41 -1.11 13.64
C ASN A 97 -0.63 -2.42 13.81
N ARG A 98 0.60 -2.36 14.31
CA ARG A 98 1.31 -3.59 14.70
C ARG A 98 0.57 -4.37 15.79
N ALA A 99 -0.17 -3.68 16.67
CA ALA A 99 -0.96 -4.28 17.74
C ALA A 99 -1.89 -5.39 17.23
N PHE A 100 -2.46 -5.21 16.04
CA PHE A 100 -3.42 -6.13 15.42
C PHE A 100 -2.76 -7.25 14.61
N THR A 101 -1.51 -7.60 14.96
CA THR A 101 -0.74 -8.66 14.29
C THR A 101 -0.19 -9.65 15.30
N THR A 102 0.27 -10.80 14.83
CA THR A 102 0.95 -11.78 15.70
C THR A 102 2.31 -11.28 16.22
N LEU A 103 2.79 -10.13 15.73
CA LEU A 103 4.07 -9.52 16.10
C LEU A 103 3.98 -8.65 17.37
N SER A 104 2.83 -8.62 18.04
CA SER A 104 2.58 -7.81 19.24
C SER A 104 1.63 -8.52 20.19
N TYR A 105 1.76 -8.23 21.50
CA TYR A 105 0.86 -8.72 22.55
C TYR A 105 0.56 -10.23 22.50
N ASN A 106 1.51 -11.04 22.03
CA ASN A 106 1.32 -12.48 21.78
C ASN A 106 0.12 -12.84 20.89
N GLY A 107 -0.31 -11.90 20.03
CA GLY A 107 -1.47 -12.05 19.16
C GLY A 107 -2.82 -11.94 19.87
N GLU A 108 -2.89 -11.31 21.05
CA GLU A 108 -4.15 -11.15 21.80
C GLU A 108 -5.16 -10.23 21.11
N ASP A 109 -4.70 -9.23 20.35
CA ASP A 109 -5.54 -8.21 19.72
C ASP A 109 -5.76 -8.46 18.20
N ILE A 110 -5.64 -9.71 17.73
CA ILE A 110 -5.81 -10.04 16.31
C ILE A 110 -7.26 -10.43 15.99
N GLY A 111 -7.76 -9.98 14.83
CA GLY A 111 -9.03 -10.43 14.24
C GLY A 111 -8.86 -10.99 12.83
N GLU A 112 -9.95 -11.30 12.14
CA GLU A 112 -9.94 -11.66 10.71
C GLU A 112 -9.40 -10.51 9.85
N PHE A 113 -9.72 -9.27 10.22
CA PHE A 113 -9.35 -8.07 9.51
C PHE A 113 -8.20 -7.30 10.18
N GLY A 114 -7.64 -6.35 9.42
CA GLY A 114 -6.43 -5.64 9.80
C GLY A 114 -6.59 -4.65 10.96
N ASP A 115 -7.81 -4.41 11.45
CA ASP A 115 -8.11 -3.52 12.57
C ASP A 115 -8.28 -4.27 13.91
N GLY A 116 -8.05 -5.58 13.92
CA GLY A 116 -8.16 -6.42 15.12
C GLY A 116 -9.53 -7.06 15.33
N GLU A 117 -10.49 -6.86 14.41
CA GLU A 117 -11.87 -7.32 14.56
C GLU A 117 -12.28 -8.34 13.46
N ASP A 118 -13.34 -9.11 13.72
CA ASP A 118 -13.84 -10.18 12.82
C ASP A 118 -14.95 -9.72 11.84
N HIS A 119 -15.55 -8.54 12.06
CA HIS A 119 -16.59 -7.92 11.20
C HIS A 119 -17.53 -8.89 10.43
N PRO A 120 -18.40 -9.66 11.11
CA PRO A 120 -19.36 -10.53 10.42
C PRO A 120 -20.39 -9.68 9.66
N GLY A 121 -20.22 -9.55 8.34
CA GLY A 121 -21.11 -8.77 7.46
C GLY A 121 -20.54 -7.44 6.96
N MET A 122 -19.21 -7.33 6.82
CA MET A 122 -18.59 -6.13 6.26
C MET A 122 -19.10 -5.82 4.84
N GLY A 123 -19.79 -4.68 4.69
CA GLY A 123 -20.31 -4.17 3.42
C GLY A 123 -21.78 -4.50 3.19
N GLU A 124 -22.67 -3.59 3.59
CA GLU A 124 -23.97 -3.45 2.92
C GLU A 124 -23.81 -2.50 1.73
N ASP A 125 -24.52 -2.78 0.63
CA ASP A 125 -24.29 -2.22 -0.71
C ASP A 125 -24.14 -0.69 -0.77
N GLY A 126 -23.05 -0.23 -1.42
CA GLY A 126 -22.93 1.09 -2.03
C GLY A 126 -22.09 2.13 -1.28
N ASP A 127 -21.91 2.00 0.03
CA ASP A 127 -21.12 2.95 0.81
C ASP A 127 -19.67 2.45 1.05
N CYS A 128 -18.75 3.39 1.24
CA CYS A 128 -17.36 3.09 1.51
C CYS A 128 -17.19 2.41 2.87
N ILE A 129 -16.41 1.32 2.92
CA ILE A 129 -16.10 0.65 4.18
C ILE A 129 -15.17 1.52 5.01
N THR A 130 -15.70 2.02 6.12
CA THR A 130 -14.95 2.85 7.08
C THR A 130 -14.30 2.04 8.19
N ALA A 131 -14.88 0.90 8.58
CA ALA A 131 -14.45 0.11 9.73
C ALA A 131 -12.96 -0.28 9.67
N ILE A 132 -12.55 -0.95 8.59
CA ILE A 132 -11.16 -1.36 8.37
C ILE A 132 -10.37 -0.38 7.51
N ASN A 133 -11.00 0.72 7.10
CA ASN A 133 -10.32 1.85 6.47
C ASN A 133 -9.34 1.46 5.35
N ILE A 134 -9.82 0.67 4.38
CA ILE A 134 -9.06 0.21 3.20
C ILE A 134 -9.60 0.80 1.88
N HIS A 135 -10.52 1.76 1.97
CA HIS A 135 -11.00 2.56 0.83
C HIS A 135 -11.59 1.79 -0.33
N THR A 136 -12.47 0.85 0.00
CA THR A 136 -13.25 0.13 -0.98
C THR A 136 -14.68 -0.06 -0.45
N GLN A 137 -15.62 -0.33 -1.35
CA GLN A 137 -17.00 -0.67 -0.99
C GLN A 137 -17.17 -2.17 -0.75
N ASN A 138 -16.29 -3.00 -1.33
CA ASN A 138 -16.29 -4.45 -1.16
C ASN A 138 -14.94 -5.08 -1.57
N GLU A 139 -14.76 -6.37 -1.33
CA GLU A 139 -13.52 -7.10 -1.61
C GLU A 139 -13.09 -6.99 -3.08
N SER A 140 -14.04 -7.18 -4.00
CA SER A 140 -13.75 -7.18 -5.43
C SER A 140 -13.23 -5.84 -5.96
N MET A 141 -13.51 -4.75 -5.24
CA MET A 141 -13.11 -3.38 -5.58
C MET A 141 -11.81 -2.92 -4.89
N ALA A 142 -11.22 -3.75 -4.02
CA ALA A 142 -9.93 -3.44 -3.42
C ALA A 142 -8.81 -3.44 -4.48
N ALA A 143 -7.94 -2.43 -4.44
CA ALA A 143 -7.06 -2.06 -5.55
C ALA A 143 -6.01 -3.14 -5.92
N GLY A 144 -5.66 -3.99 -4.96
CA GLY A 144 -4.55 -4.92 -5.08
C GLY A 144 -3.25 -4.32 -4.54
N THR A 145 -2.36 -5.20 -4.11
CA THR A 145 -1.06 -4.90 -3.52
C THR A 145 0.03 -5.68 -4.23
N ALA A 146 1.28 -5.26 -4.07
CA ALA A 146 2.41 -5.91 -4.71
C ALA A 146 3.63 -6.03 -3.80
N PHE A 147 4.48 -7.00 -4.13
CA PHE A 147 5.86 -7.05 -3.68
C PHE A 147 6.82 -6.89 -4.85
N ALA A 148 7.84 -6.08 -4.64
CA ALA A 148 8.96 -5.87 -5.54
C ALA A 148 10.27 -6.29 -4.89
N ILE A 149 11.26 -6.61 -5.71
CA ILE A 149 12.59 -7.04 -5.29
C ILE A 149 13.67 -6.25 -6.02
N SER A 150 14.70 -5.87 -5.27
CA SER A 150 15.97 -5.33 -5.76
C SER A 150 17.11 -6.19 -5.23
N TYR A 151 17.98 -6.64 -6.13
CA TYR A 151 19.14 -7.49 -5.82
C TYR A 151 20.31 -6.72 -5.18
N GLN A 152 19.98 -5.63 -4.48
CA GLN A 152 20.90 -4.84 -3.66
C GLN A 152 20.72 -5.23 -2.20
N SER A 153 21.82 -5.33 -1.47
CA SER A 153 21.79 -5.55 -0.02
C SER A 153 21.72 -4.24 0.79
N ASN A 154 21.98 -3.11 0.13
CA ASN A 154 21.90 -1.79 0.72
C ASN A 154 20.74 -1.01 0.09
N MET A 155 19.80 -0.56 0.92
CA MET A 155 18.63 0.21 0.50
C MET A 155 18.98 1.50 -0.24
N SER A 156 20.11 2.14 0.07
CA SER A 156 20.53 3.37 -0.65
C SER A 156 20.93 3.15 -2.11
N LEU A 157 21.14 1.90 -2.52
CA LEU A 157 21.43 1.52 -3.91
C LEU A 157 20.16 1.11 -4.68
N VAL A 158 19.01 1.08 -4.02
CA VAL A 158 17.74 0.73 -4.65
C VAL A 158 17.25 1.92 -5.48
N THR A 159 16.91 1.66 -6.74
CA THR A 159 16.38 2.63 -7.70
C THR A 159 15.03 2.16 -8.24
N PHE A 160 14.35 3.00 -9.01
CA PHE A 160 13.08 2.62 -9.63
C PHE A 160 13.28 1.43 -10.58
N GLU A 161 14.36 1.44 -11.37
CA GLU A 161 14.65 0.45 -12.39
C GLU A 161 15.11 -0.89 -11.81
N ASN A 162 15.72 -0.90 -10.62
CA ASN A 162 16.20 -2.13 -10.01
C ASN A 162 15.22 -2.73 -8.99
N LEU A 163 14.14 -2.02 -8.64
CA LEU A 163 13.08 -2.51 -7.77
C LEU A 163 11.89 -2.98 -8.61
N VAL A 164 11.86 -4.28 -8.89
CA VAL A 164 10.94 -4.88 -9.87
C VAL A 164 9.84 -5.66 -9.17
N VAL A 165 8.58 -5.37 -9.52
CA VAL A 165 7.42 -6.13 -9.04
C VAL A 165 7.52 -7.56 -9.54
N PHE A 166 7.54 -8.51 -8.61
CA PHE A 166 7.62 -9.95 -8.92
C PHE A 166 6.34 -10.71 -8.58
N THR A 167 5.44 -10.09 -7.82
CA THR A 167 4.16 -10.69 -7.46
C THR A 167 3.16 -9.60 -7.11
N THR A 168 1.90 -9.82 -7.48
CA THR A 168 0.78 -9.00 -7.01
C THR A 168 -0.29 -9.90 -6.40
N LEU A 169 -1.10 -9.32 -5.52
CA LEU A 169 -2.28 -9.95 -5.00
C LEU A 169 -3.44 -9.01 -5.27
N TYR A 170 -4.45 -9.50 -5.98
CA TYR A 170 -5.65 -8.72 -6.26
C TYR A 170 -6.54 -8.67 -5.02
N HIS A 171 -7.46 -7.71 -5.00
CA HIS A 171 -8.48 -7.60 -3.96
C HIS A 171 -7.86 -7.43 -2.57
N THR A 172 -6.74 -6.72 -2.49
CA THR A 172 -6.03 -6.36 -1.26
C THR A 172 -5.76 -4.87 -1.16
N PRO A 173 -5.54 -4.34 0.05
CA PRO A 173 -5.77 -4.99 1.35
C PRO A 173 -7.25 -5.34 1.54
N TRP A 174 -7.53 -6.45 2.24
CA TRP A 174 -8.88 -6.87 2.62
C TRP A 174 -8.83 -7.60 3.96
N LYS A 175 -8.45 -8.88 3.96
CA LYS A 175 -8.16 -9.64 5.19
C LYS A 175 -6.78 -9.31 5.73
N ARG A 176 -6.58 -9.56 7.04
CA ARG A 176 -5.27 -9.45 7.67
C ARG A 176 -4.26 -10.41 7.05
N ILE A 177 -4.61 -11.68 6.88
CA ILE A 177 -3.69 -12.65 6.31
C ILE A 177 -3.65 -12.52 4.78
N ALA A 178 -2.50 -12.14 4.23
CA ALA A 178 -2.29 -12.03 2.79
C ALA A 178 -1.13 -12.93 2.35
N THR A 179 -1.38 -13.78 1.35
CA THR A 179 -0.40 -14.77 0.85
C THR A 179 -0.06 -14.50 -0.60
N TYR A 180 1.23 -14.33 -0.89
CA TYR A 180 1.75 -13.98 -2.21
C TYR A 180 2.53 -15.16 -2.79
N SER A 181 2.33 -15.42 -4.09
CA SER A 181 3.09 -16.44 -4.82
C SER A 181 4.44 -15.90 -5.28
N VAL A 182 5.46 -16.76 -5.31
CA VAL A 182 6.83 -16.39 -5.69
C VAL A 182 7.19 -17.09 -7.01
N PRO A 183 7.66 -16.35 -8.05
CA PRO A 183 8.11 -16.96 -9.29
C PRO A 183 9.50 -17.61 -9.14
N ASN A 184 10.03 -18.11 -10.25
CA ASN A 184 11.41 -18.59 -10.32
C ASN A 184 12.42 -17.43 -10.29
N LEU A 185 12.65 -16.88 -9.10
CA LEU A 185 13.59 -15.80 -8.85
C LEU A 185 15.04 -16.29 -8.76
N PRO A 186 16.03 -15.51 -9.22
CA PRO A 186 17.43 -15.80 -8.94
C PRO A 186 17.79 -15.55 -7.48
N ALA A 187 18.92 -16.13 -7.04
CA ALA A 187 19.42 -15.98 -5.68
C ALA A 187 19.81 -14.53 -5.35
N CYS A 188 19.55 -14.12 -4.12
CA CYS A 188 20.07 -12.88 -3.57
C CYS A 188 21.58 -12.95 -3.30
N PRO A 189 22.28 -11.80 -3.19
CA PRO A 189 23.60 -11.76 -2.57
C PRO A 189 23.58 -12.38 -1.16
N PRO A 190 24.73 -12.81 -0.61
CA PRO A 190 24.81 -13.44 0.72
C PRO A 190 24.16 -12.62 1.85
N GLU A 191 24.28 -11.30 1.79
CA GLU A 191 23.75 -10.33 2.75
C GLU A 191 22.23 -10.10 2.61
N GLY A 192 21.62 -10.69 1.57
CA GLY A 192 20.20 -10.56 1.20
C GLY A 192 19.93 -9.48 0.17
N CYS A 193 18.66 -9.39 -0.22
CA CYS A 193 18.11 -8.37 -1.10
C CYS A 193 17.27 -7.35 -0.30
N ILE A 194 16.90 -6.26 -0.95
CA ILE A 194 15.84 -5.36 -0.48
C ILE A 194 14.57 -5.66 -1.27
N CYS A 195 13.47 -5.89 -0.53
CA CYS A 195 12.13 -5.98 -1.09
C CYS A 195 11.31 -4.77 -0.67
N ALA A 196 10.22 -4.54 -1.39
CA ALA A 196 9.27 -3.51 -1.05
C ALA A 196 7.83 -3.99 -1.19
N TRP A 197 6.98 -3.62 -0.25
CA TRP A 197 5.53 -3.74 -0.37
C TRP A 197 4.95 -2.42 -0.88
N GLY A 198 3.96 -2.52 -1.75
CA GLY A 198 3.31 -1.36 -2.33
C GLY A 198 1.80 -1.51 -2.39
N TRP A 199 1.12 -0.40 -2.15
CA TRP A 199 -0.30 -0.25 -2.35
C TRP A 199 -0.60 1.15 -2.87
N VAL A 200 -1.42 1.25 -3.91
CA VAL A 200 -2.03 2.51 -4.32
C VAL A 200 -3.52 2.37 -4.04
N ARG A 201 -4.04 3.29 -3.23
CA ARG A 201 -5.47 3.31 -2.92
C ARG A 201 -6.27 3.59 -4.17
N ASN A 202 -7.40 2.91 -4.30
CA ASN A 202 -8.44 3.27 -5.25
C ASN A 202 -8.99 4.69 -4.96
N SER A 203 -8.99 5.59 -5.94
CA SER A 203 -9.49 6.99 -5.79
C SER A 203 -11.00 7.11 -5.98
N LEU A 204 -11.76 6.10 -5.54
CA LEU A 204 -13.22 6.13 -5.57
C LEU A 204 -13.69 7.25 -4.65
N TRP A 205 -14.40 8.25 -5.19
CA TRP A 205 -15.13 9.21 -4.36
C TRP A 205 -16.45 8.56 -3.91
N PRO A 206 -16.81 8.58 -2.61
CA PRO A 206 -16.25 9.36 -1.50
C PRO A 206 -15.25 8.61 -0.61
N CYS A 207 -14.69 7.48 -1.06
CA CYS A 207 -13.87 6.57 -0.24
C CYS A 207 -12.47 7.09 0.12
N GLY A 208 -12.17 8.38 0.00
CA GLY A 208 -10.92 9.00 0.49
C GLY A 208 -10.10 9.71 -0.58
N THR A 209 -9.02 10.34 -0.15
CA THR A 209 -8.09 11.07 -1.03
C THR A 209 -7.05 10.13 -1.62
N ALA A 210 -6.66 10.32 -2.88
CA ALA A 210 -5.61 9.52 -3.51
C ALA A 210 -4.25 9.64 -2.78
N ASN A 211 -3.54 8.52 -2.59
CA ASN A 211 -2.20 8.41 -1.99
C ASN A 211 -1.66 6.97 -2.19
N MET A 212 -0.42 6.74 -1.76
CA MET A 212 0.23 5.43 -1.90
C MET A 212 0.93 5.01 -0.60
N TYR A 213 1.32 3.74 -0.55
CA TYR A 213 2.11 3.13 0.50
C TYR A 213 3.30 2.42 -0.11
N HIS A 214 4.46 2.57 0.51
CA HIS A 214 5.71 2.02 0.04
C HIS A 214 6.61 1.69 1.23
N LEU A 215 6.78 0.41 1.52
CA LEU A 215 7.49 -0.08 2.71
C LEU A 215 8.63 -1.00 2.34
N GLY A 216 9.75 -0.87 3.04
CA GLY A 216 10.97 -1.65 2.78
C GLY A 216 11.10 -2.88 3.66
N TYR A 217 11.75 -3.91 3.12
CA TYR A 217 12.00 -5.18 3.78
C TYR A 217 13.40 -5.69 3.41
N ARG A 218 14.05 -6.40 4.33
CA ARG A 218 15.13 -7.33 3.95
C ARG A 218 14.49 -8.63 3.49
N CYS A 219 14.94 -9.19 2.38
CA CYS A 219 14.41 -10.44 1.85
C CYS A 219 15.50 -11.37 1.32
N LYS A 220 15.19 -12.66 1.22
CA LYS A 220 16.07 -13.68 0.64
C LYS A 220 15.27 -14.64 -0.21
N VAL A 221 15.81 -15.00 -1.37
CA VAL A 221 15.25 -16.05 -2.21
C VAL A 221 15.78 -17.39 -1.72
N VAL A 222 14.87 -18.31 -1.39
CA VAL A 222 15.19 -19.62 -0.80
C VAL A 222 14.68 -20.77 -1.67
N GLY A 223 15.29 -21.95 -1.51
CA GLY A 223 15.00 -23.13 -2.33
C GLY A 223 15.91 -23.27 -3.54
N GLN A 224 15.41 -23.91 -4.61
CA GLN A 224 16.15 -24.07 -5.86
C GLN A 224 16.00 -22.81 -6.72
N THR A 225 17.00 -21.94 -6.65
CA THR A 225 16.97 -20.64 -7.35
C THR A 225 17.27 -20.79 -8.84
N GLY A 226 16.70 -19.88 -9.64
CA GLY A 226 17.04 -19.76 -11.05
C GLY A 226 18.34 -18.97 -11.29
N ASP A 227 18.83 -18.99 -12.52
CA ASP A 227 20.03 -18.23 -12.91
C ASP A 227 19.71 -16.98 -13.76
N ALA A 228 18.43 -16.76 -14.09
CA ALA A 228 18.02 -15.68 -14.97
C ALA A 228 18.01 -14.34 -14.23
N ALA A 229 18.83 -13.40 -14.69
CA ALA A 229 18.83 -12.03 -14.16
C ALA A 229 17.45 -11.37 -14.33
N VAL A 230 17.01 -10.64 -13.31
CA VAL A 230 15.80 -9.82 -13.40
C VAL A 230 16.09 -8.61 -14.27
N ALA A 231 15.31 -8.46 -15.35
CA ALA A 231 15.43 -7.32 -16.25
C ALA A 231 15.08 -6.00 -15.52
N PRO A 232 15.68 -4.86 -15.90
CA PRO A 232 15.30 -3.57 -15.36
C PRO A 232 13.79 -3.30 -15.49
N GLY A 233 13.19 -2.79 -14.42
CA GLY A 233 11.79 -2.43 -14.34
C GLY A 233 11.48 -1.25 -15.24
N GLN A 234 10.41 -1.38 -16.02
CA GLN A 234 9.83 -0.30 -16.81
C GLN A 234 8.64 0.34 -16.08
N ALA A 235 8.51 1.66 -16.17
CA ALA A 235 7.40 2.40 -15.58
C ALA A 235 6.05 1.86 -16.12
N PRO A 236 5.09 1.47 -15.26
CA PRO A 236 3.80 0.99 -15.70
C PRO A 236 3.00 2.07 -16.45
N VAL A 237 2.04 1.63 -17.26
CA VAL A 237 1.08 2.52 -17.93
C VAL A 237 -0.34 2.08 -17.63
N TRP A 238 -1.28 3.02 -17.63
CA TRP A 238 -2.69 2.67 -17.70
C TRP A 238 -3.00 2.08 -19.08
N CYS A 239 -3.61 0.89 -19.09
CA CYS A 239 -3.88 0.12 -20.30
C CYS A 239 -5.17 -0.69 -20.19
N GLU A 240 -6.09 -0.28 -19.32
CA GLU A 240 -7.38 -0.97 -19.11
C GLU A 240 -8.18 -1.11 -20.41
N ASP A 241 -8.20 -0.08 -21.25
CA ASP A 241 -8.93 -0.01 -22.52
C ASP A 241 -8.24 -0.77 -23.65
N ASP A 242 -6.92 -1.01 -23.54
CA ASP A 242 -6.12 -1.69 -24.55
C ASP A 242 -4.98 -2.49 -23.88
N PRO A 243 -5.22 -3.77 -23.53
CA PRO A 243 -4.23 -4.62 -22.87
C PRO A 243 -2.95 -4.86 -23.70
N ASP A 244 -2.99 -4.67 -25.02
CA ASP A 244 -1.81 -4.81 -25.88
C ASP A 244 -0.81 -3.67 -25.65
N ARG A 245 -1.29 -2.50 -25.20
CA ARG A 245 -0.47 -1.35 -24.84
C ARG A 245 0.15 -1.44 -23.45
N CYS A 246 -0.23 -2.42 -22.63
CA CYS A 246 0.41 -2.62 -21.32
C CYS A 246 1.90 -2.91 -21.46
N VAL A 247 2.70 -2.38 -20.53
CA VAL A 247 4.13 -2.69 -20.43
C VAL A 247 4.34 -4.20 -20.22
N LYS A 248 5.08 -4.80 -21.15
CA LYS A 248 5.45 -6.21 -21.13
C LYS A 248 6.77 -6.40 -20.38
N GLY A 249 6.90 -7.51 -19.67
CA GLY A 249 8.07 -7.82 -18.85
C GLY A 249 8.06 -7.15 -17.48
N ALA A 250 9.27 -6.98 -16.94
CA ALA A 250 9.55 -6.42 -15.62
C ALA A 250 8.98 -5.00 -15.49
N LYS A 251 8.19 -4.77 -14.44
CA LYS A 251 7.55 -3.48 -14.14
C LYS A 251 8.08 -2.94 -12.82
N GLN A 252 8.20 -1.62 -12.76
CA GLN A 252 8.45 -0.89 -11.53
C GLN A 252 7.21 -0.96 -10.62
N MET A 253 7.36 -0.58 -9.35
CA MET A 253 6.21 -0.28 -8.50
C MET A 253 5.46 0.95 -9.02
N LEU A 254 4.23 1.16 -8.54
CA LEU A 254 3.44 2.34 -8.90
C LEU A 254 3.77 3.50 -7.95
N TYR A 255 4.25 4.61 -8.51
CA TYR A 255 4.50 5.85 -7.77
C TYR A 255 3.64 6.97 -8.34
N TRP A 256 2.73 7.50 -7.52
CA TRP A 256 1.66 8.38 -7.95
C TRP A 256 1.28 9.40 -6.87
N HIS A 257 0.78 10.57 -7.30
CA HIS A 257 0.35 11.68 -6.44
C HIS A 257 1.39 12.21 -5.44
N GLN A 258 2.66 12.18 -5.82
CA GLN A 258 3.74 12.82 -5.11
C GLN A 258 4.10 14.18 -5.74
N GLN A 259 4.84 15.01 -5.00
CA GLN A 259 5.33 16.28 -5.50
C GLN A 259 6.33 16.10 -6.65
N ASP A 260 7.17 15.06 -6.55
CA ASP A 260 8.01 14.56 -7.63
C ASP A 260 8.26 13.05 -7.49
N GLY A 261 8.91 12.45 -8.51
CA GLY A 261 9.22 11.02 -8.52
C GLY A 261 8.05 10.10 -8.89
N ASN A 262 6.93 10.62 -9.39
CA ASN A 262 5.87 9.79 -9.97
C ASN A 262 6.39 9.09 -11.24
N ASN A 263 5.97 7.84 -11.46
CA ASN A 263 6.26 7.09 -12.68
C ASN A 263 5.00 6.72 -13.49
N ILE A 264 3.83 7.07 -12.97
CA ILE A 264 2.55 6.95 -13.65
C ILE A 264 1.69 8.16 -13.28
N GLU A 265 0.94 8.68 -14.25
CA GLU A 265 -0.09 9.69 -14.06
C GLU A 265 -1.33 9.27 -14.85
N VAL A 266 -2.50 9.44 -14.27
CA VAL A 266 -3.77 9.07 -14.89
C VAL A 266 -4.81 10.16 -14.68
N GLU A 267 -5.66 10.34 -15.69
CA GLU A 267 -6.74 11.31 -15.68
C GLU A 267 -8.00 10.72 -16.32
N GLY A 268 -9.15 11.28 -15.96
CA GLY A 268 -10.46 10.87 -16.49
C GLY A 268 -11.08 9.71 -15.74
N LEU A 269 -12.00 9.02 -16.42
CA LEU A 269 -12.74 7.89 -15.87
C LEU A 269 -12.21 6.56 -16.41
N ASP A 270 -12.28 5.53 -15.60
CA ASP A 270 -12.05 4.14 -15.98
C ASP A 270 -13.27 3.55 -16.72
N LEU A 271 -13.18 2.30 -17.15
CA LEU A 271 -14.29 1.64 -17.86
C LEU A 271 -15.53 1.38 -16.99
N ALA A 272 -15.41 1.44 -15.66
CA ALA A 272 -16.52 1.35 -14.72
C ALA A 272 -17.22 2.71 -14.49
N GLY A 273 -16.64 3.81 -14.97
CA GLY A 273 -17.14 5.16 -14.79
C GLY A 273 -16.61 5.87 -13.56
N ASP A 274 -15.62 5.28 -12.88
CA ASP A 274 -14.96 5.84 -11.70
C ASP A 274 -13.72 6.64 -12.08
N HIS A 275 -13.29 7.56 -11.21
CA HIS A 275 -12.02 8.27 -11.42
C HIS A 275 -10.85 7.30 -11.47
N LYS A 276 -10.01 7.40 -12.51
CA LYS A 276 -8.86 6.52 -12.68
C LYS A 276 -7.93 6.60 -11.49
N SER A 277 -7.56 5.42 -11.00
CA SER A 277 -6.58 5.23 -9.94
C SER A 277 -5.66 4.08 -10.32
N PRO A 278 -4.35 4.30 -10.49
CA PRO A 278 -3.42 3.22 -10.78
C PRO A 278 -3.49 2.18 -9.67
N ALA A 279 -3.44 0.91 -10.06
CA ALA A 279 -3.64 -0.18 -9.12
C ALA A 279 -2.79 -1.39 -9.53
N TYR A 280 -2.42 -2.23 -8.56
CA TYR A 280 -1.66 -3.45 -8.80
C TYR A 280 -2.57 -4.55 -9.36
N ASN A 281 -3.19 -4.26 -10.50
CA ASN A 281 -4.12 -5.14 -11.20
C ASN A 281 -4.03 -4.98 -12.73
N SER A 282 -5.01 -5.56 -13.43
CA SER A 282 -5.02 -5.62 -14.89
C SER A 282 -5.12 -4.26 -15.56
N LYS A 283 -5.64 -3.22 -14.87
CA LYS A 283 -5.74 -1.85 -15.40
C LYS A 283 -4.36 -1.25 -15.71
N CYS A 284 -3.31 -1.72 -15.03
CA CYS A 284 -1.91 -1.36 -15.27
C CYS A 284 -1.05 -2.53 -15.78
N GLY A 285 -1.69 -3.61 -16.27
CA GLY A 285 -0.99 -4.76 -16.85
C GLY A 285 -0.25 -5.65 -15.84
N PHE A 286 -0.59 -5.55 -14.56
CA PHE A 286 -0.20 -6.56 -13.57
C PHE A 286 -1.13 -7.77 -13.68
N LYS A 287 -0.63 -8.95 -13.33
CA LYS A 287 -1.41 -10.19 -13.22
C LYS A 287 -1.50 -10.56 -11.76
N ASN A 288 -2.62 -11.16 -11.33
CA ASN A 288 -2.72 -11.72 -9.99
C ASN A 288 -1.73 -12.89 -9.85
N GLY A 289 -0.93 -12.86 -8.79
CA GLY A 289 0.20 -13.77 -8.60
C GLY A 289 1.50 -13.27 -9.27
N PRO A 290 2.39 -14.20 -9.68
CA PRO A 290 3.69 -13.88 -10.27
C PRO A 290 3.62 -13.34 -11.71
#